data_AF-A0A7X7F1C8-F1
#
_entry.id   AF-A0A7X7F1C8-F1
#
_cell.length_a   1.000
_cell.length_b   1.000
_cell.length_c   1.000
_cell.angle_alpha   90.00
_cell.angle_beta   90.00
_cell.angle_gamma   90.00
#
_symmetry.space_group_name_H-M   'P 1'
#
loop_
_entity.id
_entity.type
_entity.pdbx_description
1 polymer ?
#
loop_
_entity_poly.entity_id
_entity_poly.type
_entity_poly.pdbx_seq_one_letter_code
_entity_poly.pdbx_strand_id
1 'polypeptide(L)'
;MLDRFNRNITYLRISVTDRCNLRCRYCMPEEGVKLIRHEDILTYDEITTFTRVAVDSGINKVRITGGEPLVRKGVTTLVRMLSEIEGINDLSMTTNGIFLADYAEELAEAGLMRVNVSLDTLDPEKYRYVTRGGDVHAVLKGIEAAQRAGLRPVKI
;
A
#
# COMPACT_ATOMS: atom_id res chain seq x y z
N MET A 1 -7.75 -20.11 -9.91
CA MET A 1 -6.55 -20.75 -10.50
C MET A 1 -5.81 -21.56 -9.43
N LEU A 2 -5.36 -22.78 -9.72
CA LEU A 2 -4.66 -23.64 -8.76
C LEU A 2 -3.16 -23.73 -9.09
N ASP A 3 -2.31 -23.72 -8.06
CA ASP A 3 -0.89 -24.03 -8.22
C ASP A 3 -0.61 -25.55 -8.13
N ARG A 4 0.67 -25.94 -8.23
CA ARG A 4 1.11 -27.35 -8.16
C ARG A 4 0.87 -28.01 -6.80
N PHE A 5 0.53 -27.24 -5.77
CA PHE A 5 0.17 -27.72 -4.44
C PHE A 5 -1.33 -27.59 -4.17
N ASN A 6 -2.13 -27.38 -5.23
CA ASN A 6 -3.59 -27.29 -5.16
C ASN A 6 -4.10 -26.11 -4.31
N ARG A 7 -3.31 -25.04 -4.18
CA ARG A 7 -3.73 -23.80 -3.50
C ARG A 7 -4.46 -22.90 -4.49
N ASN A 8 -5.61 -22.37 -4.09
CA ASN A 8 -6.34 -21.41 -4.93
C ASN A 8 -5.74 -20.02 -4.82
N ILE A 9 -5.24 -19.51 -5.94
CA ILE A 9 -4.65 -18.18 -6.05
C ILE A 9 -5.77 -17.18 -6.26
N THR A 10 -6.03 -16.36 -5.25
CA THR A 10 -7.13 -15.37 -5.20
C THR A 10 -6.67 -13.96 -4.88
N TYR A 11 -5.36 -13.79 -4.60
CA TYR A 11 -4.79 -12.58 -4.05
C TYR A 11 -3.60 -12.09 -4.87
N LEU A 12 -3.63 -10.81 -5.24
CA LEU A 12 -2.57 -10.12 -5.96
C LEU A 12 -1.98 -9.01 -5.09
N ARG A 13 -0.65 -9.01 -4.95
CA ARG A 13 0.12 -7.97 -4.26
C ARG A 13 0.88 -7.14 -5.29
N ILE A 14 0.57 -5.86 -5.36
CA ILE A 14 1.12 -4.92 -6.35
C ILE A 14 2.10 -3.98 -5.64
N SER A 15 3.39 -4.16 -5.91
CA SER A 15 4.46 -3.25 -5.48
C SER A 15 4.53 -2.08 -6.45
N VAL A 16 4.12 -0.88 -6.03
CA VAL A 16 4.06 0.27 -6.94
C VAL A 16 5.37 1.04 -7.00
N THR A 17 6.24 0.92 -6.00
CA THR A 17 7.51 1.65 -5.96
C THR A 17 8.48 0.92 -5.07
N ASP A 18 9.77 1.13 -5.27
CA ASP A 18 10.86 0.69 -4.40
C ASP A 18 11.31 1.78 -3.41
N ARG A 19 10.79 3.01 -3.57
CA ARG A 19 11.08 4.15 -2.69
C ARG A 19 10.27 4.07 -1.41
N CYS A 20 10.88 4.52 -0.31
CA CYS A 20 10.25 4.67 0.99
C CYS A 20 10.73 5.96 1.66
N ASN A 21 9.85 6.61 2.41
CA ASN A 21 10.17 7.78 3.26
C ASN A 21 10.81 7.38 4.61
N LEU A 22 10.88 6.09 4.94
CA LEU A 22 11.55 5.56 6.12
C LEU A 22 12.75 4.66 5.74
N ARG A 23 13.61 4.37 6.71
CA ARG A 23 14.73 3.43 6.59
C ARG A 23 14.72 2.45 7.76
N CYS A 24 13.63 1.69 7.91
CA CYS A 24 13.44 0.79 9.04
C CYS A 24 14.56 -0.26 9.11
N ARG A 25 15.17 -0.44 10.29
CA ARG A 25 16.36 -1.26 10.50
C ARG A 25 16.23 -2.71 10.03
N TYR A 26 15.03 -3.28 10.10
CA TYR A 26 14.75 -4.67 9.68
C TYR A 26 14.37 -4.80 8.20
N CYS A 27 14.15 -3.68 7.51
CA CYS A 27 13.59 -3.67 6.16
C CYS A 27 14.61 -3.16 5.13
N MET A 28 15.24 -2.02 5.41
CA MET A 28 16.10 -1.32 4.47
C MET A 28 17.43 -0.90 5.12
N PRO A 29 18.58 -1.02 4.43
CA PRO A 29 19.85 -0.45 4.89
C PRO A 29 19.73 1.06 5.14
N GLU A 30 20.66 1.61 5.90
CA GLU A 30 20.63 3.04 6.28
C GLU A 30 20.82 3.94 5.06
N GLU A 31 21.78 3.56 4.23
CA GLU A 31 22.10 4.12 2.93
C GLU A 31 20.99 3.93 1.89
N GLY A 32 19.97 3.12 2.19
CA GLY A 32 18.89 2.77 1.28
C GLY A 32 19.26 1.61 0.34
N VAL A 33 18.51 1.50 -0.75
CA VAL A 33 18.73 0.51 -1.81
C VAL A 33 18.94 1.20 -3.14
N LYS A 34 19.57 0.52 -4.10
CA LYS A 34 19.68 1.02 -5.47
C LYS A 34 18.28 1.15 -6.06
N LEU A 35 17.90 2.38 -6.36
CA LEU A 35 16.58 2.67 -6.89
C LEU A 35 16.46 2.27 -8.36
N ILE A 36 15.32 1.68 -8.70
CA ILE A 36 14.88 1.37 -10.04
C ILE A 36 14.54 2.70 -10.74
N ARG A 37 14.89 2.78 -12.04
CA ARG A 37 14.57 3.94 -12.87
C ARG A 37 13.06 4.00 -13.06
N HIS A 38 12.50 5.21 -13.20
CA HIS A 38 11.06 5.37 -13.35
C HIS A 38 10.51 4.61 -14.57
N GLU A 39 11.26 4.56 -15.67
CA GLU A 39 10.91 3.83 -16.89
C GLU A 39 10.88 2.30 -16.73
N ASP A 40 11.56 1.76 -15.72
CA ASP A 40 11.60 0.31 -15.44
C ASP A 40 10.48 -0.11 -14.46
N ILE A 41 9.68 0.85 -13.96
CA ILE A 41 8.52 0.59 -13.09
C ILE A 41 7.26 0.64 -13.94
N LEU A 42 6.42 -0.39 -13.84
CA LEU A 42 5.14 -0.44 -14.54
C LEU A 42 4.32 0.83 -14.30
N THR A 43 3.81 1.40 -15.39
CA THR A 43 2.84 2.48 -15.40
C THR A 43 1.53 2.03 -14.75
N TYR A 44 0.66 2.98 -14.38
CA TYR A 44 -0.63 2.65 -13.82
C TYR A 44 -1.57 1.97 -14.82
N ASP A 45 -1.43 2.30 -16.11
CA ASP A 45 -2.15 1.62 -17.18
C ASP A 45 -1.72 0.15 -17.28
N GLU A 46 -0.41 -0.12 -17.31
CA GLU A 46 0.11 -1.49 -17.35
C GLU A 46 -0.31 -2.31 -16.12
N ILE A 47 -0.25 -1.71 -14.92
CA ILE A 47 -0.71 -2.36 -13.68
C ILE A 47 -2.20 -2.68 -13.78
N THR A 48 -3.02 -1.74 -14.24
CA THR A 48 -4.47 -1.91 -14.38
C THR A 48 -4.80 -2.98 -15.41
N THR A 49 -4.16 -2.95 -16.59
CA THR A 49 -4.33 -3.95 -17.64
C THR A 49 -3.97 -5.34 -17.15
N PHE A 50 -2.83 -5.50 -16.47
CA PHE A 50 -2.45 -6.78 -15.88
C PHE A 50 -3.46 -7.24 -14.82
N THR A 51 -3.93 -6.31 -13.98
CA THR A 51 -4.87 -6.64 -12.90
C THR A 51 -6.21 -7.13 -13.45
N ARG A 52 -6.72 -6.56 -14.55
CA ARG A 52 -7.94 -7.05 -15.21
C ARG A 52 -7.80 -8.53 -15.63
N VAL A 53 -6.72 -8.87 -16.34
CA VAL A 53 -6.45 -10.25 -16.77
C VAL A 53 -6.31 -11.20 -15.56
N ALA A 54 -5.69 -10.72 -14.48
CA ALA A 54 -5.54 -11.51 -13.26
C ALA A 54 -6.90 -11.75 -12.56
N VAL A 55 -7.78 -10.75 -12.54
CA VAL A 55 -9.14 -10.87 -12.00
C VAL A 55 -9.98 -11.84 -12.81
N ASP A 56 -9.91 -11.78 -14.14
CA ASP A 56 -10.56 -12.76 -15.04
C ASP A 56 -10.07 -14.20 -14.79
N SER A 57 -8.86 -14.36 -14.25
CA SER A 57 -8.26 -15.66 -13.88
C SER A 57 -8.59 -16.13 -12.45
N GLY A 58 -9.42 -15.37 -11.73
CA GLY A 58 -9.93 -15.71 -10.39
C GLY A 58 -9.28 -14.96 -9.22
N ILE A 59 -8.44 -13.95 -9.47
CA ILE A 59 -8.05 -12.99 -8.42
C ILE A 59 -9.28 -12.16 -8.03
N ASN A 60 -9.50 -11.97 -6.75
CA ASN A 60 -10.56 -11.09 -6.26
C ASN A 60 -10.09 -10.14 -5.14
N LYS A 61 -8.87 -10.34 -4.61
CA LYS A 61 -8.27 -9.47 -3.60
C LYS A 61 -7.01 -8.82 -4.15
N VAL A 62 -6.93 -7.50 -4.07
CA VAL A 62 -5.78 -6.72 -4.53
C VAL A 62 -5.24 -5.90 -3.37
N ARG A 63 -3.92 -5.98 -3.15
CA ARG A 63 -3.21 -5.15 -2.18
C ARG A 63 -2.12 -4.32 -2.83
N ILE A 64 -2.22 -3.02 -2.65
CA ILE A 64 -1.20 -2.04 -3.02
C ILE A 64 -0.14 -1.96 -1.91
N THR A 65 1.12 -1.98 -2.30
CA THR A 65 2.30 -1.89 -1.42
C THR A 65 3.46 -1.28 -2.19
N GLY A 66 4.70 -1.44 -1.71
CA GLY A 66 5.91 -0.96 -2.37
C GLY A 66 7.10 -1.08 -1.41
N GLY A 67 7.98 -0.08 -1.46
CA GLY A 67 8.46 0.57 -0.26
C GLY A 67 7.27 1.24 0.44
N GLU A 68 7.08 2.54 0.25
CA GLU A 68 5.89 3.26 0.72
C GLU A 68 4.99 3.65 -0.46
N PRO A 69 3.78 3.08 -0.61
CA PRO A 69 2.90 3.41 -1.74
C PRO A 69 2.54 4.90 -1.81
N LEU A 70 2.39 5.58 -0.66
CA LEU A 70 2.03 7.00 -0.62
C LEU A 70 3.15 7.95 -1.08
N VAL A 71 4.38 7.45 -1.29
CA VAL A 71 5.44 8.27 -1.94
C VAL A 71 5.39 8.22 -3.47
N ARG A 72 4.58 7.32 -4.05
CA ARG A 72 4.41 7.28 -5.51
C ARG A 72 3.37 8.32 -5.92
N LYS A 73 3.82 9.35 -6.64
CA LYS A 73 2.95 10.43 -7.13
C LYS A 73 1.78 9.86 -7.94
N GLY A 74 0.56 10.28 -7.62
CA GLY A 74 -0.66 9.88 -8.31
C GLY A 74 -1.20 8.50 -7.92
N VAL A 75 -0.77 7.92 -6.78
CA VAL A 75 -1.25 6.59 -6.35
C VAL A 75 -2.76 6.53 -6.17
N THR A 76 -3.43 7.63 -5.83
CA THR A 76 -4.90 7.73 -5.77
C THR A 76 -5.55 7.48 -7.14
N THR A 77 -4.92 7.88 -8.24
CA THR A 77 -5.37 7.53 -9.60
C THR A 77 -5.34 6.02 -9.83
N LEU A 78 -4.25 5.34 -9.42
CA LEU A 78 -4.19 3.88 -9.52
C LEU A 78 -5.30 3.21 -8.70
N VAL A 79 -5.54 3.67 -7.47
CA VAL A 79 -6.62 3.15 -6.64
C VAL A 79 -7.97 3.26 -7.37
N ARG A 80 -8.26 4.42 -7.98
CA ARG A 80 -9.48 4.65 -8.75
C ARG A 80 -9.60 3.67 -9.91
N MET A 81 -8.56 3.55 -10.73
CA MET A 81 -8.53 2.63 -11.88
C MET A 81 -8.75 1.17 -11.47
N LEU A 82 -8.18 0.75 -10.34
CA LEU A 82 -8.35 -0.60 -9.81
C LEU A 82 -9.76 -0.80 -9.23
N SER A 83 -10.34 0.21 -8.58
CA SER A 83 -11.69 0.12 -8.00
C SER A 83 -12.79 -0.11 -9.07
N GLU A 84 -12.52 0.33 -10.31
CA GLU A 84 -13.42 0.17 -11.47
C GLU A 84 -13.32 -1.23 -12.12
N ILE A 85 -12.46 -2.12 -11.62
CA ILE A 85 -12.36 -3.49 -12.10
C ILE A 85 -13.42 -4.36 -11.41
N GLU A 86 -14.45 -4.75 -12.16
CA GLU A 86 -15.44 -5.72 -11.69
C GLU A 86 -14.77 -7.04 -11.28
N GLY A 87 -15.18 -7.60 -10.14
CA GLY A 87 -14.62 -8.83 -9.57
C GLY A 87 -13.63 -8.62 -8.43
N ILE A 88 -13.09 -7.40 -8.26
CA ILE A 88 -12.33 -7.06 -7.05
C ILE A 88 -13.29 -6.84 -5.88
N ASN A 89 -13.21 -7.69 -4.86
CA ASN A 89 -14.02 -7.60 -3.64
C ASN A 89 -13.26 -7.12 -2.40
N ASP A 90 -11.93 -7.01 -2.49
CA ASP A 90 -11.06 -6.47 -1.46
C ASP A 90 -9.94 -5.66 -2.10
N LEU A 91 -10.07 -4.33 -2.11
CA LEU A 91 -9.01 -3.41 -2.51
C LEU A 91 -8.39 -2.78 -1.26
N SER A 92 -7.14 -3.12 -0.98
CA SER A 92 -6.45 -2.69 0.23
C SER A 92 -5.08 -2.09 -0.03
N MET A 93 -4.58 -1.31 0.92
CA MET A 93 -3.22 -0.75 0.89
C MET A 93 -2.46 -1.08 2.16
N THR A 94 -1.16 -1.37 2.03
CA THR A 94 -0.23 -1.43 3.17
C THR A 94 0.71 -0.24 3.11
N THR A 95 0.71 0.58 4.17
CA THR A 95 1.48 1.82 4.31
C THR A 95 2.09 1.90 5.70
N ASN A 96 3.20 2.63 5.87
CA ASN A 96 3.71 2.99 7.19
C ASN A 96 2.87 4.08 7.89
N GLY A 97 1.93 4.70 7.17
CA GLY A 97 0.93 5.61 7.74
C GLY A 97 1.38 7.05 7.92
N ILE A 98 2.65 7.40 7.70
CA ILE A 98 3.17 8.76 7.92
C ILE A 98 2.43 9.81 7.08
N PHE A 99 2.12 9.49 5.82
CA PHE A 99 1.37 10.38 4.91
C PHE A 99 -0.13 10.06 4.85
N LEU A 100 -0.61 9.08 5.62
CA LEU A 100 -1.98 8.61 5.46
C LEU A 100 -3.01 9.68 5.84
N ALA A 101 -2.66 10.61 6.74
CA ALA A 101 -3.55 11.71 7.12
C ALA A 101 -3.91 12.60 5.92
N ASP A 102 -2.94 12.83 5.02
CA ASP A 102 -3.11 13.71 3.86
C ASP A 102 -3.88 13.03 2.71
N TYR A 103 -3.86 11.70 2.66
CA TYR A 103 -4.43 10.92 1.55
C TYR A 103 -5.71 10.16 1.90
N ALA A 104 -6.08 10.03 3.18
CA ALA A 104 -7.15 9.13 3.62
C ALA A 104 -8.49 9.37 2.89
N GLU A 105 -8.90 10.64 2.75
CA GLU A 105 -10.15 11.01 2.09
C GLU A 105 -10.09 10.70 0.59
N GLU A 106 -9.07 11.17 -0.12
CA GLU A 106 -8.89 10.89 -1.55
C GLU A 106 -8.82 9.39 -1.86
N LEU A 107 -8.18 8.60 -0.99
CA LEU A 107 -8.10 7.15 -1.15
C LEU A 107 -9.47 6.49 -0.99
N ALA A 108 -10.26 6.91 -0.01
CA ALA A 108 -11.62 6.41 0.19
C ALA A 108 -12.54 6.78 -0.99
N GLU A 109 -12.48 8.03 -1.46
CA GLU A 109 -13.21 8.50 -2.64
C GLU A 109 -12.76 7.82 -3.95
N ALA A 110 -11.51 7.36 -4.01
CA ALA A 110 -10.98 6.55 -5.09
C ALA A 110 -11.42 5.08 -5.00
N GLY A 111 -12.16 4.67 -3.97
CA GLY A 111 -12.66 3.31 -3.82
C GLY A 111 -11.74 2.35 -3.06
N LEU A 112 -10.73 2.86 -2.35
CA LEU A 112 -9.96 2.03 -1.41
C LEU A 112 -10.88 1.58 -0.27
N MET A 113 -10.87 0.29 0.06
CA MET A 113 -11.79 -0.25 1.06
C MET A 113 -11.17 -0.26 2.47
N ARG A 114 -9.89 -0.64 2.58
CA ARG A 114 -9.21 -0.81 3.87
C ARG A 114 -7.71 -0.60 3.80
N VAL A 115 -7.12 -0.30 4.95
CA VAL A 115 -5.68 -0.09 5.08
C VAL A 115 -5.09 -0.99 6.17
N ASN A 116 -3.85 -1.40 5.94
CA ASN A 116 -2.99 -2.02 6.94
C ASN A 116 -1.83 -1.05 7.21
N VAL A 117 -1.74 -0.53 8.42
CA VAL A 117 -0.74 0.45 8.84
C VAL A 117 0.37 -0.27 9.60
N SER A 118 1.58 -0.29 9.04
CA SER A 118 2.74 -0.87 9.72
C SER A 118 3.22 0.04 10.86
N LEU A 119 2.97 -0.39 12.10
CA LEU A 119 3.35 0.34 13.32
C LEU A 119 4.04 -0.61 14.30
N ASP A 120 5.37 -0.55 14.36
CA ASP A 120 6.16 -1.51 15.14
C ASP A 120 6.13 -1.26 16.66
N THR A 121 5.82 -0.04 17.09
CA THR A 121 5.74 0.34 18.50
C THR A 121 5.03 1.67 18.69
N LEU A 122 4.36 1.85 19.84
CA LEU A 122 3.72 3.12 20.25
C LEU A 122 4.67 4.04 21.04
N ASP A 123 5.85 3.54 21.41
CA ASP A 123 6.87 4.31 22.11
C ASP A 123 7.60 5.22 21.10
N PRO A 124 7.54 6.55 21.22
CA PRO A 124 8.11 7.46 20.23
C PRO A 124 9.61 7.29 20.01
N GLU A 125 10.38 7.03 21.07
CA GLU A 125 11.83 6.88 20.97
C GLU A 125 12.20 5.55 20.32
N LYS A 126 11.50 4.47 20.67
CA LYS A 126 11.69 3.17 19.99
C LYS A 126 11.23 3.24 18.54
N TYR A 127 10.14 3.93 18.23
CA TYR A 127 9.65 4.09 16.87
C TYR A 127 10.67 4.85 16.02
N ARG A 128 11.18 5.98 16.52
CA ARG A 128 12.24 6.76 15.88
C ARG A 128 13.49 5.91 15.67
N TYR A 129 13.89 5.12 16.66
CA TYR A 129 15.04 4.23 16.58
C TYR A 129 14.86 3.14 15.50
N VAL A 130 13.72 2.45 15.50
CA VAL A 130 13.42 1.35 14.57
C VAL A 130 13.30 1.84 13.13
N THR A 131 12.61 2.97 12.91
CA THR A 131 12.33 3.52 11.58
C THR A 131 13.44 4.42 11.03
N ARG A 132 14.46 4.73 11.85
CA ARG A 132 15.52 5.71 11.60
C ARG A 132 14.95 7.11 11.31
N GLY A 133 14.13 7.64 12.21
CA GLY A 133 13.70 9.04 12.20
C GLY A 133 12.19 9.29 12.04
N GLY A 134 11.37 8.25 11.91
CA GLY A 134 9.92 8.40 11.79
C GLY A 134 9.26 8.98 13.05
N ASP A 135 8.07 9.57 12.87
CA ASP A 135 7.22 10.10 13.93
C ASP A 135 5.94 9.26 14.10
N VAL A 136 5.81 8.60 15.25
CA VAL A 136 4.62 7.78 15.56
C VAL A 136 3.34 8.61 15.62
N HIS A 137 3.42 9.89 16.00
CA HIS A 137 2.23 10.74 16.10
C HIS A 137 1.62 11.02 14.71
N ALA A 138 2.45 11.13 13.67
CA ALA A 138 1.98 11.24 12.30
C ALA A 138 1.22 9.97 11.86
N VAL A 139 1.72 8.79 12.24
CA VAL A 139 1.04 7.51 11.96
C VAL A 139 -0.32 7.44 12.67
N LEU A 140 -0.39 7.82 13.94
CA LEU A 140 -1.64 7.82 14.70
C LEU A 140 -2.67 8.79 14.10
N LYS A 141 -2.25 10.00 13.69
CA LYS A 141 -3.10 10.93 12.93
C LYS A 141 -3.59 10.32 11.63
N GLY A 142 -2.74 9.58 10.92
CA GLY A 142 -3.10 8.85 9.72
C GLY A 142 -4.16 7.76 9.96
N ILE A 143 -4.02 7.00 11.05
CA ILE A 143 -5.01 5.99 11.47
C ILE A 143 -6.37 6.65 11.76
N GLU A 144 -6.39 7.74 12.52
CA GLU A 144 -7.62 8.49 12.80
C GLU A 144 -8.26 9.04 11.53
N ALA A 145 -7.47 9.62 10.62
CA ALA A 145 -7.96 10.12 9.35
C ALA A 145 -8.56 9.02 8.47
N ALA A 146 -7.90 7.85 8.38
CA ALA A 146 -8.41 6.70 7.65
C ALA A 146 -9.75 6.20 8.23
N GLN A 147 -9.88 6.14 9.55
CA GLN A 147 -11.14 5.77 10.20
C GLN A 147 -12.27 6.77 9.90
N ARG A 148 -11.97 8.08 9.92
CA ARG A 148 -12.93 9.14 9.58
C ARG A 148 -13.36 9.11 8.13
N ALA A 149 -12.43 8.84 7.21
CA ALA A 149 -12.70 8.70 5.78
C ALA A 149 -13.48 7.41 5.42
N GLY A 150 -13.73 6.52 6.39
CA GLY A 150 -14.52 5.31 6.16
C GLY A 150 -13.71 4.10 5.69
N LEU A 151 -12.37 4.18 5.67
CA LEU A 151 -11.50 3.04 5.36
C LEU A 151 -11.61 2.01 6.49
N ARG A 152 -12.31 0.89 6.25
CA ARG A 152 -12.62 -0.09 7.31
C ARG A 152 -12.42 -1.53 6.84
N PRO A 153 -11.75 -2.37 7.64
CA PRO A 153 -11.07 -2.04 8.90
C PRO A 153 -9.71 -1.33 8.69
N VAL A 154 -9.31 -0.46 9.62
CA VAL A 154 -7.90 -0.05 9.75
C VAL A 154 -7.20 -1.10 10.61
N LYS A 155 -6.28 -1.86 10.01
CA LYS A 155 -5.47 -2.87 10.70
C LYS A 155 -4.10 -2.32 11.03
N ILE A 156 -3.50 -2.80 12.11
CA ILE A 156 -2.12 -2.54 12.51
C ILE A 156 -1.34 -3.85 12.39
#